data_AF-A0A944W5V9-F1
#
_entry.id   AF-A0A944W5V9-F1
#
_cell.length_a   1.000
_cell.length_b   1.000
_cell.length_c   1.000
_cell.angle_alpha   90.00
_cell.angle_beta   90.00
_cell.angle_gamma   90.00
#
_symmetry.space_group_name_H-M   'P 1'
#
loop_
_entity.id
_entity.type
_entity.pdbx_description
1 polymer ?
#
loop_
_entity_poly.entity_id
_entity_poly.type
_entity_poly.pdbx_seq_one_letter_code
_entity_poly.pdbx_strand_id
1 'polypeptide(L)'
;KPVMPHSPVAGINSAASLHAYSTVGNGIRPHEFSDEFSGDLDLIAGLFKEPIMPYEGRIQLPDRPGLGLELDEDAVAKATVG
;
A
#
# COMPACT_ATOMS: atom_id res chain seq x y z
N LYS A 1 -20.53 -14.01 3.22
CA LYS A 1 -20.23 -13.08 4.34
C LYS A 1 -19.34 -11.98 3.77
N PRO A 2 -19.51 -10.70 4.17
CA PRO A 2 -18.59 -9.64 3.76
C PRO A 2 -17.14 -9.98 4.15
N VAL A 3 -16.20 -9.63 3.29
CA VAL A 3 -14.75 -9.76 3.53
C VAL A 3 -14.13 -8.36 3.47
N MET A 4 -13.21 -8.08 4.39
CA MET A 4 -12.33 -6.91 4.36
C MET A 4 -11.03 -7.35 5.06
N PRO A 5 -9.88 -7.36 4.34
CA PRO A 5 -8.63 -7.87 4.88
C PRO A 5 -8.02 -6.89 5.88
N HIS A 6 -7.45 -7.42 6.96
CA HIS A 6 -6.59 -6.62 7.84
C HIS A 6 -5.28 -6.29 7.10
N SER A 7 -5.01 -4.99 6.94
CA SER A 7 -3.90 -4.44 6.17
C SER A 7 -3.60 -3.00 6.63
N PRO A 8 -3.18 -2.81 7.89
CA PRO A 8 -3.14 -1.48 8.50
C PRO A 8 -1.93 -0.64 8.05
N VAL A 9 -1.04 -1.18 7.22
CA VAL A 9 0.22 -0.53 6.82
C VAL A 9 0.26 -0.20 5.33
N ALA A 10 0.84 0.95 4.97
CA ALA A 10 1.13 1.36 3.60
C ALA A 10 2.27 0.53 2.95
N GLY A 11 2.51 0.73 1.64
CA GLY A 11 3.58 0.05 0.91
C GLY A 11 3.24 -1.37 0.44
N ILE A 12 4.18 -2.31 0.56
CA ILE A 12 4.09 -3.66 -0.03
C ILE A 12 2.86 -4.44 0.46
N ASN A 13 2.58 -4.40 1.77
CA ASN A 13 1.42 -5.09 2.36
C ASN A 13 0.10 -4.51 1.83
N SER A 14 -0.04 -3.18 1.82
CA SER A 14 -1.20 -2.49 1.25
C SER A 14 -1.40 -2.87 -0.21
N ALA A 15 -0.37 -2.79 -1.04
CA ALA A 15 -0.47 -3.13 -2.46
C ALA A 15 -0.92 -4.58 -2.68
N ALA A 16 -0.31 -5.54 -1.99
CA ALA A 16 -0.70 -6.94 -2.07
C ALA A 16 -2.16 -7.17 -1.63
N SER A 17 -2.55 -6.54 -0.52
CA SER A 17 -3.91 -6.63 0.03
C SER A 17 -4.94 -5.99 -0.89
N LEU A 18 -4.64 -4.85 -1.49
CA LEU A 18 -5.49 -4.16 -2.46
C LEU A 18 -5.66 -4.97 -3.75
N HIS A 19 -4.59 -5.57 -4.28
CA HIS A 19 -4.67 -6.48 -5.44
C HIS A 19 -5.57 -7.68 -5.17
N ALA A 20 -5.48 -8.27 -3.97
CA ALA A 20 -6.41 -9.32 -3.57
C ALA A 20 -7.84 -8.77 -3.45
N TYR A 21 -8.02 -7.64 -2.76
CA TYR A 21 -9.33 -7.08 -2.43
C TYR A 21 -10.09 -6.56 -3.65
N SER A 22 -9.40 -6.05 -4.67
CA SER A 22 -10.01 -5.59 -5.92
C SER A 22 -10.73 -6.70 -6.70
N THR A 23 -10.41 -7.96 -6.41
CA THR A 23 -11.06 -9.14 -7.02
C THR A 23 -12.18 -9.73 -6.16
N VAL A 24 -12.40 -9.20 -4.95
CA VAL A 24 -13.39 -9.74 -4.00
C VAL A 24 -14.79 -9.19 -4.31
N GLY A 25 -15.63 -10.01 -4.93
CA GLY A 25 -17.00 -9.62 -5.32
C GLY A 25 -17.96 -9.32 -4.16
N ASN A 26 -17.57 -9.56 -2.90
CA ASN A 26 -18.35 -9.24 -1.70
C ASN A 26 -17.63 -8.27 -0.74
N GLY A 27 -16.67 -7.50 -1.25
CA GLY A 27 -15.97 -6.42 -0.55
C GLY A 27 -16.82 -5.15 -0.49
N ILE A 28 -17.67 -5.03 0.53
CA ILE A 28 -18.60 -3.90 0.70
C ILE A 28 -18.10 -2.82 1.67
N ARG A 29 -16.87 -2.98 2.20
CA ARG A 29 -16.23 -2.03 3.12
C ARG A 29 -15.02 -1.39 2.44
N PRO A 30 -14.62 -0.17 2.82
CA PRO A 30 -13.32 0.35 2.41
C PRO A 30 -12.19 -0.60 2.82
N HIS A 31 -11.12 -0.63 2.02
CA HIS A 31 -9.87 -1.29 2.39
C HIS A 31 -9.24 -0.56 3.59
N GLU A 32 -8.55 -1.29 4.46
CA GLU A 32 -7.94 -0.70 5.65
C GLU A 32 -6.73 0.15 5.28
N PHE A 33 -6.66 1.36 5.84
CA PHE A 33 -5.49 2.22 5.79
C PHE A 33 -5.40 2.96 7.12
N SER A 34 -4.22 2.92 7.77
CA SER A 34 -4.01 3.54 9.08
C SER A 34 -2.67 4.26 9.12
N ASP A 35 -2.67 5.47 9.68
CA ASP A 35 -1.49 6.24 10.04
C ASP A 35 -0.81 5.68 11.30
N GLU A 36 -1.60 5.28 12.30
CA GLU A 36 -1.16 4.72 13.58
C GLU A 36 -0.19 3.53 13.42
N PHE A 37 -0.44 2.65 12.46
CA PHE A 37 0.36 1.43 12.26
C PHE A 37 1.34 1.51 11.09
N SER A 38 1.21 2.50 10.20
CA SER A 38 2.11 2.66 9.06
C SER A 38 3.45 3.29 9.47
N GLY A 39 3.47 4.13 10.50
CA GLY A 39 4.60 5.03 10.75
C GLY A 39 4.50 6.29 9.87
N ASP A 40 5.61 7.00 9.70
CA ASP A 40 5.63 8.23 8.89
C ASP A 40 5.34 7.92 7.41
N LEU A 41 4.18 8.38 6.93
CA LEU A 41 3.70 8.11 5.57
C LEU A 41 4.59 8.72 4.49
N ASP A 42 5.21 9.87 4.75
CA ASP A 42 6.13 10.51 3.80
C ASP A 42 7.43 9.70 3.70
N LEU A 43 7.89 9.17 4.83
CA LEU A 43 9.04 8.27 4.86
C LEU A 43 8.76 6.98 4.07
N ILE A 44 7.60 6.35 4.28
CA ILE A 44 7.21 5.12 3.56
C ILE A 44 7.05 5.40 2.07
N ALA A 45 6.36 6.48 1.70
CA ALA A 45 6.16 6.87 0.31
C ALA A 45 7.51 7.09 -0.39
N GLY A 46 8.48 7.70 0.31
CA GLY A 46 9.83 7.91 -0.17
C GLY A 46 10.68 6.65 -0.37
N LEU A 47 10.23 5.46 0.10
CA LEU A 47 10.90 4.19 -0.18
C LEU A 47 10.59 3.64 -1.58
N PHE A 48 9.66 4.25 -2.31
CA PHE A 48 9.22 3.80 -3.63
C PHE A 48 9.38 4.90 -4.67
N LYS A 49 9.73 4.52 -5.90
CA LYS A 49 9.81 5.49 -7.02
C LYS A 49 8.45 6.09 -7.35
N GLU A 50 7.41 5.27 -7.29
CA GLU A 50 6.02 5.65 -7.52
C GLU A 50 5.12 4.97 -6.48
N PRO A 51 4.90 5.61 -5.31
CA PRO A 51 4.15 5.01 -4.21
C PRO A 51 2.65 4.94 -4.50
N ILE A 52 1.98 3.93 -3.92
CA ILE A 52 0.52 3.78 -3.96
C ILE A 52 -0.03 4.33 -2.65
N MET A 53 -0.58 5.55 -2.69
CA MET A 53 -1.09 6.27 -1.53
C MET A 53 -2.56 6.65 -1.71
N PRO A 54 -3.33 6.84 -0.61
CA PRO A 54 -4.68 7.36 -0.69
C PRO A 54 -4.71 8.78 -1.25
N TYR A 55 -5.70 9.05 -2.08
CA TYR A 55 -6.06 10.38 -2.57
C TYR A 55 -7.57 10.53 -2.51
N GLU A 56 -8.05 11.58 -1.81
CA GLU A 56 -9.48 11.89 -1.65
C GLU A 56 -10.33 10.68 -1.17
N GLY A 57 -9.82 9.93 -0.19
CA GLY A 57 -10.52 8.79 0.40
C GLY A 57 -10.56 7.54 -0.49
N ARG A 58 -9.75 7.49 -1.56
CA ARG A 58 -9.65 6.37 -2.49
C ARG A 58 -8.19 5.97 -2.69
N ILE A 59 -7.96 4.71 -3.03
CA ILE A 59 -6.66 4.24 -3.52
C ILE A 59 -6.87 3.71 -4.93
N GLN A 60 -6.06 4.18 -5.87
CA GLN A 60 -6.05 3.69 -7.24
C GLN A 60 -4.91 2.68 -7.40
N LEU A 61 -5.25 1.44 -7.73
CA LEU A 61 -4.25 0.46 -8.15
C LEU A 61 -3.71 0.87 -9.54
N PRO A 62 -2.38 0.88 -9.75
CA PRO A 62 -1.81 1.14 -11.06
C PRO A 62 -1.94 -0.08 -11.98
N ASP A 63 -1.96 0.15 -13.30
CA ASP A 63 -1.95 -0.92 -14.31
C ASP A 63 -0.54 -1.51 -14.58
N ARG A 64 0.46 -1.11 -13.78
CA ARG A 64 1.83 -1.64 -13.88
C ARG A 64 1.87 -3.12 -13.49
N PRO A 65 2.71 -3.95 -14.12
CA PRO A 65 2.81 -5.38 -13.78
C PRO A 65 3.18 -5.66 -12.31
N GLY A 66 2.77 -6.83 -11.81
CA GLY A 66 3.07 -7.28 -10.46
C GLY A 66 2.32 -6.48 -9.39
N LEU A 67 3.01 -6.11 -8.30
CA LEU A 67 2.43 -5.26 -7.26
C LEU A 67 2.27 -3.79 -7.69
N GLY A 68 2.87 -3.39 -8.81
CA GLY A 68 2.87 -2.00 -9.26
C GLY A 68 3.73 -1.05 -8.41
N LEU A 69 4.56 -1.60 -7.52
CA LEU A 69 5.55 -0.89 -6.71
C LEU A 69 6.96 -1.20 -7.22
N GLU A 70 7.83 -0.20 -7.14
CA GLU A 70 9.27 -0.31 -7.37
C GLU A 70 9.99 0.42 -6.23
N LEU A 71 10.96 -0.24 -5.61
CA LEU A 71 11.76 0.35 -4.54
C LEU A 71 12.69 1.44 -5.09
N ASP A 72 12.84 2.51 -4.32
CA ASP A 72 13.99 3.40 -4.43
C ASP A 72 15.13 2.78 -3.61
N GLU A 73 16.02 2.05 -4.29
CA GLU A 73 17.12 1.31 -3.65
C GLU A 73 18.05 2.23 -2.84
N ASP A 74 18.25 3.48 -3.26
CA ASP A 74 19.07 4.46 -2.53
C ASP A 74 18.35 4.93 -1.25
N ALA A 75 17.04 5.14 -1.32
CA ALA A 75 16.24 5.51 -0.15
C ALA A 75 16.15 4.34 0.84
N VAL A 76 15.95 3.11 0.34
CA VAL A 76 15.95 1.89 1.16
C VAL A 76 17.29 1.72 1.84
N ALA A 77 18.41 1.83 1.11
CA ALA A 77 19.75 1.70 1.68
C ALA A 77 20.02 2.72 2.80
N LYS A 78 19.49 3.95 2.69
CA LYS A 78 19.57 4.97 3.75
C LYS A 78 18.68 4.66 4.95
N ALA A 79 17.52 4.04 4.73
CA ALA A 79 16.55 3.70 5.76
C ALA A 79 16.92 2.42 6.53
N THR A 80 17.71 1.53 5.94
CA THR A 80 18.24 0.33 6.59
C THR A 80 19.56 0.61 7.29
N VAL A 81 19.64 0.29 8.58
CA VAL A 81 20.93 0.21 9.28
C VAL A 81 21.56 -1.14 8.92
N GLY A 82 22.77 -1.10 8.36
CA GLY A 82 23.58 -2.31 8.11
C GLY A 82 24.08 -2.97 9.37
#